data_AF-Q7VJ43-F1
#
_entry.id   AF-Q7VJ43-F1
#
_cell.length_a   1.000
_cell.length_b   1.000
_cell.length_c   1.000
_cell.angle_alpha   90.00
_cell.angle_beta   90.00
_cell.angle_gamma   90.00
#
_symmetry.space_group_name_H-M   'P 1'
#
loop_
_entity.id
_entity.type
_entity.pdbx_description
1 polymer ?
#
loop_
_entity_poly.entity_id
_entity_poly.type
_entity_poly.pdbx_seq_one_letter_code
_entity_poly.pdbx_strand_id
1 'polypeptide(L)'
;MEKMIILNIEHKEHMFNHFRWFWIRSVYDFTQKDNVRSCFNYLRGEIIFTLGAYKDKGGIPTHQDISIMPDCSSHKAKKLFGDSQIAHYLCLDFVKSFYSNEEQNYIHLGFIYEKGSEIIKRRKDIGFSLTLKNARELYFDDCIAKEKYACFSEKAKECRVFWFGSYLFKK
;
A
#
# COMPACT_ATOMS: atom_id res chain seq x y z
N MET A 1 -13.79 8.28 18.61
CA MET A 1 -12.32 8.42 18.49
C MET A 1 -11.98 8.31 17.02
N GLU A 2 -11.32 9.31 16.44
CA GLU A 2 -10.93 9.29 15.04
C GLU A 2 -9.88 8.19 14.82
N LYS A 3 -10.10 7.31 13.84
CA LYS A 3 -9.10 6.29 13.48
C LYS A 3 -7.91 7.01 12.84
N MET A 4 -6.70 6.70 13.23
CA MET A 4 -5.48 7.34 12.71
C MET A 4 -4.34 6.32 12.63
N ILE A 5 -3.75 6.20 11.46
CA ILE A 5 -2.51 5.45 11.22
C ILE A 5 -1.35 6.43 11.40
N ILE A 6 -0.25 5.96 11.98
CA ILE A 6 0.96 6.77 12.11
C ILE A 6 2.06 6.10 11.31
N LEU A 7 2.56 6.81 10.31
CA LEU A 7 3.74 6.40 9.55
C LEU A 7 4.97 7.07 10.15
N ASN A 8 6.01 6.28 10.38
CA ASN A 8 7.33 6.78 10.73
C ASN A 8 8.37 6.13 9.81
N ILE A 9 9.32 6.93 9.33
CA ILE A 9 10.45 6.48 8.53
C ILE A 9 11.73 6.84 9.27
N GLU A 10 12.60 5.86 9.45
CA GLU A 10 13.94 6.03 9.99
C GLU A 10 14.97 5.78 8.89
N HIS A 11 15.89 6.72 8.71
CA HIS A 11 17.00 6.65 7.76
C HIS A 11 18.12 7.57 8.24
N LYS A 12 19.35 7.43 7.75
CA LYS A 12 20.48 8.29 8.15
C LYS A 12 20.30 9.77 7.75
N GLU A 13 19.47 10.04 6.76
CA GLU A 13 19.18 11.38 6.23
C GLU A 13 17.88 11.90 6.81
N HIS A 14 17.80 13.21 7.05
CA HIS A 14 16.59 13.89 7.55
C HIS A 14 15.40 13.83 6.59
N MET A 15 15.69 13.63 5.30
CA MET A 15 14.69 13.48 4.26
C MET A 15 15.06 12.24 3.45
N PHE A 16 14.16 11.26 3.41
CA PHE A 16 14.31 10.11 2.54
C PHE A 16 13.84 10.50 1.14
N ASN A 17 14.73 10.45 0.13
CA ASN A 17 14.41 10.84 -1.25
C ASN A 17 14.65 9.72 -2.29
N HIS A 18 15.10 8.54 -1.84
CA HIS A 18 15.48 7.41 -2.70
C HIS A 18 14.29 6.52 -3.09
N PHE A 19 13.19 7.14 -3.51
CA PHE A 19 11.99 6.43 -3.95
C PHE A 19 11.50 6.92 -5.32
N ARG A 20 10.87 6.02 -6.07
CA ARG A 20 10.13 6.33 -7.28
C ARG A 20 8.66 6.63 -6.97
N TRP A 21 8.04 5.81 -6.13
CA TRP A 21 6.63 5.93 -5.75
C TRP A 21 6.44 5.64 -4.27
N PHE A 22 5.59 6.41 -3.62
CA PHE A 22 5.14 6.15 -2.26
C PHE A 22 3.70 6.62 -2.11
N TRP A 23 2.82 5.68 -1.81
CA TRP A 23 1.41 5.99 -1.61
C TRP A 23 0.77 4.92 -0.75
N ILE A 24 -0.34 5.31 -0.13
CA ILE A 24 -1.24 4.41 0.57
C ILE A 24 -2.62 4.62 -0.01
N ARG A 25 -3.27 3.52 -0.38
CA ARG A 25 -4.62 3.52 -0.94
C ARG A 25 -5.51 2.57 -0.17
N SER A 26 -6.77 2.94 0.02
CA SER A 26 -7.80 1.99 0.44
C SER A 26 -8.06 0.93 -0.63
N VAL A 27 -8.63 -0.21 -0.26
CA VAL A 27 -8.94 -1.30 -1.17
C VAL A 27 -10.40 -1.70 -0.93
N TYR A 28 -11.17 -1.75 -2.01
CA TYR A 28 -12.61 -2.00 -2.02
C TYR A 28 -12.97 -3.09 -3.02
N ASP A 29 -14.19 -3.64 -2.90
CA ASP A 29 -14.69 -4.70 -3.78
C ASP A 29 -14.85 -4.24 -5.21
N PHE A 30 -14.66 -5.18 -6.12
CA PHE A 30 -14.85 -5.00 -7.56
C PHE A 30 -16.33 -5.23 -7.88
N THR A 31 -16.90 -4.43 -8.79
CA THR A 31 -18.29 -4.61 -9.23
C THR A 31 -18.32 -5.37 -10.56
N GLN A 32 -19.16 -6.38 -10.81
CA GLN A 32 -19.12 -7.19 -12.05
C GLN A 32 -19.12 -6.43 -13.41
N LYS A 33 -19.44 -5.12 -13.46
CA LYS A 33 -19.29 -4.26 -14.64
C LYS A 33 -17.84 -3.92 -14.98
N ASP A 34 -16.95 -4.30 -14.07
CA ASP A 34 -15.53 -4.17 -14.12
C ASP A 34 -14.97 -5.34 -14.99
N ASN A 35 -15.01 -5.17 -16.33
CA ASN A 35 -14.23 -5.98 -17.29
C ASN A 35 -12.78 -5.48 -17.48
N VAL A 36 -11.82 -6.39 -17.65
CA VAL A 36 -10.33 -6.29 -17.84
C VAL A 36 -9.79 -4.99 -18.46
N ARG A 37 -10.52 -4.34 -19.37
CA ARG A 37 -10.18 -3.01 -19.94
C ARG A 37 -10.15 -1.89 -18.90
N SER A 38 -10.74 -2.15 -17.75
CA SER A 38 -10.96 -1.19 -16.69
C SER A 38 -9.98 -1.36 -15.52
N CYS A 39 -9.02 -2.30 -15.56
CA CYS A 39 -7.86 -2.32 -14.64
C CYS A 39 -7.16 -0.95 -14.48
N PHE A 40 -7.27 -0.06 -15.47
CA PHE A 40 -6.76 1.32 -15.44
C PHE A 40 -7.73 2.36 -14.86
N ASN A 41 -9.03 2.10 -14.82
CA ASN A 41 -10.02 2.90 -14.06
C ASN A 41 -10.21 2.37 -12.62
N TYR A 42 -9.61 1.21 -12.29
CA TYR A 42 -9.94 0.29 -11.18
C TYR A 42 -9.22 0.43 -9.86
N LEU A 43 -8.31 1.37 -9.72
CA LEU A 43 -7.69 1.66 -8.44
C LEU A 43 -8.63 2.52 -7.58
N ARG A 44 -9.91 2.12 -7.43
CA ARG A 44 -10.99 2.81 -6.67
C ARG A 44 -10.72 2.94 -5.16
N GLY A 45 -9.51 2.65 -4.72
CA GLY A 45 -9.01 3.10 -3.45
C GLY A 45 -8.90 4.60 -3.38
N GLU A 46 -9.45 5.22 -2.34
CA GLU A 46 -9.10 6.59 -2.01
C GLU A 46 -7.60 6.64 -1.72
N ILE A 47 -6.91 7.58 -2.38
CA ILE A 47 -5.53 7.91 -2.03
C ILE A 47 -5.59 8.63 -0.69
N ILE A 48 -5.28 7.92 0.39
CA ILE A 48 -5.24 8.49 1.73
C ILE A 48 -3.87 9.05 2.07
N PHE A 49 -2.86 8.69 1.27
CA PHE A 49 -1.51 9.24 1.35
C PHE A 49 -0.83 9.17 -0.01
N THR A 50 -0.16 10.26 -0.41
CA THR A 50 0.67 10.30 -1.61
C THR A 50 1.83 11.28 -1.42
N LEU A 51 2.92 11.00 -2.13
CA LEU A 51 4.10 11.84 -2.27
C LEU A 51 3.84 13.27 -2.73
N GLY A 52 2.68 13.56 -3.35
CA GLY A 52 2.40 14.90 -3.89
C GLY A 52 2.68 16.02 -2.89
N ALA A 53 2.43 15.79 -1.60
CA ALA A 53 2.68 16.79 -0.53
C ALA A 53 4.16 16.95 -0.10
N TYR A 54 5.04 16.03 -0.51
CA TYR A 54 6.41 15.89 -0.01
C TYR A 54 7.48 15.94 -1.10
N LYS A 55 7.11 15.70 -2.37
CA LYS A 55 8.03 15.74 -3.50
C LYS A 55 8.65 17.14 -3.68
N ASP A 56 7.84 18.18 -3.53
CA ASP A 56 8.31 19.59 -3.62
C ASP A 56 9.12 20.03 -2.39
N LYS A 57 9.14 19.20 -1.33
CA LYS A 57 9.89 19.44 -0.09
C LYS A 57 11.23 18.68 -0.05
N GLY A 58 11.60 18.00 -1.14
CA GLY A 58 12.88 17.29 -1.24
C GLY A 58 12.89 15.88 -0.66
N GLY A 59 11.73 15.30 -0.30
CA GLY A 59 11.64 13.91 0.17
C GLY A 59 10.58 13.70 1.25
N ILE A 60 10.52 12.48 1.79
CA ILE A 60 9.68 12.15 2.93
C ILE A 60 10.48 12.43 4.21
N PRO A 61 9.95 13.20 5.16
CA PRO A 61 10.63 13.43 6.43
C PRO A 61 10.90 12.14 7.20
N THR A 62 12.06 12.07 7.85
CA THR A 62 12.46 10.96 8.70
C THR A 62 12.48 11.37 10.17
N HIS A 63 12.50 10.40 11.08
CA HIS A 63 12.53 10.63 12.54
C HIS A 63 11.31 11.40 13.08
N GLN A 64 10.20 11.38 12.36
CA GLN A 64 8.96 12.02 12.76
C GLN A 64 7.74 11.15 12.44
N ASP A 65 6.69 11.35 13.23
CA ASP A 65 5.40 10.71 13.03
C ASP A 65 4.59 11.50 11.99
N ILE A 66 4.08 10.79 10.98
CA ILE A 66 3.20 11.31 9.93
C ILE A 66 1.83 10.70 10.13
N SER A 67 0.89 11.53 10.57
CA SER A 67 -0.51 11.11 10.75
C SER A 67 -1.21 10.92 9.41
N ILE A 68 -1.79 9.75 9.21
CA ILE A 68 -2.57 9.39 8.03
C ILE A 68 -3.96 9.03 8.50
N MET A 69 -4.96 9.70 7.95
CA MET A 69 -6.34 9.39 8.23
C MET A 69 -6.76 8.20 7.35
N PRO A 70 -7.01 7.01 7.92
CA PRO A 70 -7.57 5.90 7.17
C PRO A 70 -8.94 6.30 6.64
N ASP A 71 -9.23 5.80 5.46
CA ASP A 71 -10.56 5.91 4.88
C ASP A 71 -11.57 5.18 5.78
N CYS A 72 -12.66 5.89 6.08
CA CYS A 72 -13.77 5.40 6.89
C CYS A 72 -15.10 5.44 6.12
N SER A 73 -15.07 5.77 4.83
CA SER A 73 -16.28 6.00 4.04
C SER A 73 -17.15 4.74 3.93
N SER A 74 -18.44 4.88 4.28
CA SER A 74 -19.44 3.80 4.24
C SER A 74 -20.13 3.67 2.89
N HIS A 75 -20.01 4.67 2.00
CA HIS A 75 -20.79 4.77 0.76
C HIS A 75 -20.05 4.32 -0.51
N LYS A 76 -18.78 3.92 -0.40
CA LYS A 76 -17.99 3.37 -1.51
C LYS A 76 -18.21 1.85 -1.62
N ALA A 77 -17.63 1.21 -2.63
CA ALA A 77 -17.84 -0.21 -2.95
C ALA A 77 -17.69 -1.14 -1.73
N LYS A 78 -18.25 -2.36 -1.84
CA LYS A 78 -18.40 -3.30 -0.71
C LYS A 78 -17.09 -3.45 0.06
N LYS A 79 -17.17 -3.37 1.40
CA LYS A 79 -16.00 -3.46 2.27
C LYS A 79 -15.49 -4.91 2.29
N LEU A 80 -14.18 -5.04 2.41
CA LEU A 80 -13.46 -6.31 2.46
C LEU A 80 -13.88 -7.21 3.64
N PHE A 81 -14.18 -6.60 4.78
CA PHE A 81 -14.39 -7.27 6.05
C PHE A 81 -15.66 -6.74 6.74
N GLY A 82 -16.85 -7.22 6.35
CA GLY A 82 -18.11 -6.80 6.99
C GLY A 82 -18.27 -5.27 7.11
N ASP A 83 -19.13 -4.80 8.02
CA ASP A 83 -19.58 -3.40 7.97
C ASP A 83 -18.58 -2.33 8.44
N SER A 84 -17.35 -2.66 8.88
CA SER A 84 -16.49 -1.63 9.52
C SER A 84 -15.00 -1.62 9.19
N GLN A 85 -14.46 -2.60 8.46
CA GLN A 85 -13.02 -2.68 8.18
C GLN A 85 -12.73 -2.54 6.68
N ILE A 86 -11.93 -1.53 6.35
CA ILE A 86 -11.39 -1.26 5.00
C ILE A 86 -9.93 -1.67 5.03
N ALA A 87 -9.50 -2.49 4.08
CA ALA A 87 -8.07 -2.73 3.92
C ALA A 87 -7.44 -1.59 3.14
N HIS A 88 -6.16 -1.40 3.39
CA HIS A 88 -5.33 -0.45 2.69
C HIS A 88 -4.10 -1.19 2.16
N TYR A 89 -3.53 -0.64 1.11
CA TYR A 89 -2.31 -1.13 0.49
C TYR A 89 -1.29 0.01 0.47
N LEU A 90 -0.12 -0.25 1.04
CA LEU A 90 1.04 0.62 0.98
C LEU A 90 1.97 0.13 -0.11
N CYS A 91 2.38 1.06 -0.96
CA CYS A 91 3.39 0.85 -1.99
C CYS A 91 4.49 1.86 -1.80
N LEU A 92 5.69 1.40 -1.48
CA LEU A 92 6.93 2.15 -1.53
C LEU A 92 7.86 1.45 -2.51
N ASP A 93 8.11 2.08 -3.65
CA ASP A 93 9.01 1.61 -4.70
C ASP A 93 10.25 2.49 -4.68
N PHE A 94 11.41 1.88 -4.51
CA PHE A 94 12.70 2.55 -4.43
C PHE A 94 13.26 2.87 -5.83
N VAL A 95 14.20 3.81 -5.95
CA VAL A 95 14.86 4.06 -7.25
C VAL A 95 15.81 2.91 -7.59
N LYS A 96 15.72 2.36 -8.82
CA LYS A 96 16.46 1.15 -9.26
C LYS A 96 17.97 1.18 -9.04
N SER A 97 18.61 2.36 -9.06
CA SER A 97 20.05 2.52 -8.89
C SER A 97 20.57 2.17 -7.48
N PHE A 98 19.69 1.87 -6.53
CA PHE A 98 20.06 1.47 -5.17
C PHE A 98 20.33 -0.03 -5.01
N TYR A 99 20.02 -0.88 -6.00
CA TYR A 99 20.01 -2.34 -5.78
C TYR A 99 20.38 -3.18 -7.01
N SER A 100 20.95 -4.36 -6.74
CA SER A 100 21.30 -5.38 -7.74
C SER A 100 20.20 -6.42 -7.99
N ASN A 101 19.19 -6.53 -7.12
CA ASN A 101 18.07 -7.46 -7.26
C ASN A 101 16.73 -6.70 -7.36
N GLU A 102 16.06 -6.80 -8.50
CA GLU A 102 14.82 -6.07 -8.78
C GLU A 102 13.67 -6.36 -7.80
N GLU A 103 13.62 -7.56 -7.21
CA GLU A 103 12.57 -7.94 -6.24
C GLU A 103 12.74 -7.30 -4.86
N GLN A 104 13.92 -6.73 -4.57
CA GLN A 104 14.21 -6.05 -3.29
C GLN A 104 13.89 -4.54 -3.34
N ASN A 105 13.51 -4.03 -4.50
CA ASN A 105 13.32 -2.60 -4.77
C ASN A 105 12.03 -2.03 -4.21
N TYR A 106 11.23 -2.81 -3.48
CA TYR A 106 9.95 -2.31 -2.97
C TYR A 106 9.62 -2.82 -1.57
N ILE A 107 8.79 -2.02 -0.89
CA ILE A 107 8.02 -2.40 0.29
C ILE A 107 6.55 -2.29 -0.10
N HIS A 108 5.94 -3.45 -0.25
CA HIS A 108 4.54 -3.64 -0.59
C HIS A 108 3.88 -4.40 0.55
N LEU A 109 2.84 -3.84 1.15
CA LEU A 109 2.11 -4.49 2.23
C LEU A 109 0.64 -4.10 2.22
N GLY A 110 -0.21 -5.07 2.51
CA GLY A 110 -1.61 -4.85 2.81
C GLY A 110 -1.84 -4.75 4.32
N PHE A 111 -2.81 -3.97 4.76
CA PHE A 111 -3.10 -3.82 6.18
C PHE A 111 -4.51 -3.31 6.45
N ILE A 112 -4.97 -3.39 7.70
CA ILE A 112 -6.18 -2.72 8.19
C ILE A 112 -5.83 -1.84 9.40
N TYR A 113 -6.67 -0.86 9.70
CA TYR A 113 -6.57 -0.13 10.96
C TYR A 113 -6.86 -1.06 12.15
N GLU A 114 -5.93 -1.09 13.10
CA GLU A 114 -6.08 -1.81 14.37
C GLU A 114 -5.29 -1.08 15.45
N LYS A 115 -6.00 -0.49 16.43
CA LYS A 115 -5.38 0.33 17.47
C LYS A 115 -4.39 -0.49 18.30
N GLY A 116 -3.18 0.04 18.50
CA GLY A 116 -2.12 -0.61 19.29
C GLY A 116 -1.26 -1.62 18.52
N SER A 117 -1.63 -1.98 17.30
CA SER A 117 -0.84 -2.86 16.43
C SER A 117 0.21 -2.08 15.65
N GLU A 118 1.32 -2.73 15.32
CA GLU A 118 2.39 -2.13 14.53
C GLU A 118 2.92 -3.07 13.45
N ILE A 119 3.35 -2.47 12.34
CA ILE A 119 4.03 -3.15 11.24
C ILE A 119 5.39 -2.48 11.06
N ILE A 120 6.46 -3.28 11.10
CA ILE A 120 7.83 -2.78 10.92
C ILE A 120 8.46 -3.48 9.72
N LYS A 121 8.92 -2.69 8.74
CA LYS A 121 9.67 -3.18 7.56
C LYS A 121 11.05 -2.54 7.56
N ARG A 122 12.09 -3.38 7.66
CA ARG A 122 13.50 -2.96 7.72
C ARG A 122 14.26 -3.35 6.45
N ARG A 123 15.25 -2.55 6.11
CA ARG A 123 16.24 -2.79 5.05
C ARG A 123 17.62 -2.38 5.59
N LYS A 124 18.45 -3.39 5.91
CA LYS A 124 19.73 -3.17 6.60
C LYS A 124 20.78 -2.53 5.70
N ASP A 125 20.77 -2.91 4.43
CA ASP A 125 21.65 -2.48 3.34
C ASP A 125 21.62 -0.97 3.10
N ILE A 126 20.46 -0.35 3.24
CA ILE A 126 20.28 1.11 3.10
C ILE A 126 19.99 1.81 4.44
N GLY A 127 20.09 1.11 5.57
CA GLY A 127 19.80 1.67 6.89
C GLY A 127 18.40 2.27 7.00
N PHE A 128 17.40 1.63 6.41
CA PHE A 128 16.02 2.12 6.33
C PHE A 128 15.09 1.29 7.20
N SER A 129 14.17 1.96 7.89
CA SER A 129 13.04 1.34 8.58
C SER A 129 11.76 2.13 8.31
N LEU A 130 10.68 1.42 7.99
CA LEU A 130 9.33 1.95 7.92
C LEU A 130 8.49 1.31 9.00
N THR A 131 7.80 2.14 9.79
CA THR A 131 6.90 1.73 10.84
C THR A 131 5.50 2.27 10.55
N LEU A 132 4.49 1.41 10.56
CA LEU A 132 3.09 1.81 10.60
C LEU A 132 2.52 1.43 11.98
N LYS A 133 2.17 2.43 12.79
CA LYS A 133 1.43 2.23 14.05
C LYS A 133 -0.07 2.31 13.82
N ASN A 134 -0.82 1.65 14.69
CA ASN A 134 -2.26 1.43 14.57
C ASN A 134 -2.67 0.68 13.29
N ALA A 135 -1.83 -0.25 12.85
CA ALA A 135 -2.03 -1.03 11.64
C ALA A 135 -1.70 -2.50 11.90
N ARG A 136 -2.57 -3.40 11.41
CA ARG A 136 -2.29 -4.84 11.37
C ARG A 136 -2.08 -5.29 9.95
N GLU A 137 -0.96 -5.97 9.71
CA GLU A 137 -0.61 -6.49 8.39
C GLU A 137 -1.58 -7.60 7.95
N LEU A 138 -1.94 -7.55 6.68
CA LEU A 138 -2.66 -8.62 6.00
C LEU A 138 -1.67 -9.34 5.10
N TYR A 139 -1.37 -10.59 5.44
CA TYR A 139 -0.48 -11.41 4.64
C TYR A 139 -1.16 -11.84 3.35
N PHE A 140 -0.44 -11.75 2.24
CA PHE A 140 -0.87 -12.26 0.95
C PHE A 140 0.28 -13.05 0.30
N ASP A 141 -0.05 -14.24 -0.19
CA ASP A 141 0.87 -15.04 -0.99
C ASP A 141 0.68 -14.68 -2.46
N ASP A 142 1.68 -13.99 -3.02
CA ASP A 142 1.73 -13.59 -4.42
C ASP A 142 1.58 -14.77 -5.38
N CYS A 143 1.98 -15.98 -4.99
CA CYS A 143 1.93 -17.16 -5.85
C CYS A 143 0.48 -17.57 -6.15
N ILE A 144 -0.37 -17.56 -5.14
CA ILE A 144 -1.79 -17.93 -5.24
C ILE A 144 -2.55 -16.94 -6.13
N ALA A 145 -2.22 -15.65 -6.03
CA ALA A 145 -2.82 -14.62 -6.86
C ALA A 145 -2.39 -14.81 -8.32
N LYS A 146 -1.07 -14.88 -8.57
CA LYS A 146 -0.47 -15.02 -9.92
C LYS A 146 -1.06 -16.18 -10.72
N GLU A 147 -1.20 -17.36 -10.10
CA GLU A 147 -1.78 -18.54 -10.76
C GLU A 147 -3.25 -18.31 -11.14
N LYS A 148 -4.03 -17.76 -10.21
CA LYS A 148 -5.50 -17.62 -10.38
C LYS A 148 -5.91 -16.59 -11.43
N TYR A 149 -5.09 -15.56 -11.65
CA TYR A 149 -5.36 -14.55 -12.69
C TYR A 149 -4.28 -14.52 -13.78
N ALA A 150 -3.62 -15.67 -14.02
CA ALA A 150 -2.62 -15.83 -15.07
C ALA A 150 -3.14 -15.48 -16.48
N CYS A 151 -4.45 -15.60 -16.70
CA CYS A 151 -5.15 -15.29 -17.95
C CYS A 151 -5.40 -13.79 -18.20
N PHE A 152 -5.05 -12.91 -17.26
CA PHE A 152 -5.22 -11.47 -17.42
C PHE A 152 -4.14 -10.88 -18.33
N SER A 153 -4.39 -9.68 -18.90
CA SER A 153 -3.37 -8.99 -19.69
C SER A 153 -2.13 -8.64 -18.86
N GLU A 154 -0.93 -8.64 -19.46
CA GLU A 154 0.33 -8.26 -18.78
C GLU A 154 0.24 -6.94 -18.00
N LYS A 155 -0.43 -5.93 -18.56
CA LYS A 155 -0.67 -4.64 -17.86
C LYS A 155 -1.49 -4.76 -16.57
N ALA A 156 -2.43 -5.71 -16.49
CA ALA A 156 -3.17 -5.98 -15.26
C ALA A 156 -2.31 -6.76 -14.26
N LYS A 157 -1.39 -7.59 -14.77
CA LYS A 157 -0.42 -8.32 -13.94
C LYS A 157 0.63 -7.40 -13.29
N GLU A 158 0.80 -6.18 -13.77
CA GLU A 158 1.67 -5.18 -13.16
C GLU A 158 1.04 -4.48 -11.92
N CYS A 159 -0.28 -4.57 -11.73
CA CYS A 159 -0.98 -3.81 -10.69
C CYS A 159 -1.09 -4.57 -9.36
N ARG A 160 -0.14 -4.36 -8.44
CA ARG A 160 -0.11 -5.06 -7.13
C ARG A 160 -1.31 -4.80 -6.21
N VAL A 161 -1.91 -3.61 -6.26
CA VAL A 161 -3.17 -3.31 -5.51
C VAL A 161 -4.31 -4.19 -5.99
N PHE A 162 -4.41 -4.37 -7.31
CA PHE A 162 -5.43 -5.22 -7.92
C PHE A 162 -5.26 -6.67 -7.45
N TRP A 163 -4.03 -7.19 -7.46
CA TRP A 163 -3.73 -8.54 -6.95
C TRP A 163 -4.12 -8.70 -5.48
N PHE A 164 -3.76 -7.72 -4.65
CA PHE A 164 -4.08 -7.73 -3.23
C PHE A 164 -5.60 -7.70 -2.96
N GLY A 165 -6.35 -6.82 -3.63
CA GLY A 165 -7.81 -6.81 -3.53
C GLY A 165 -8.43 -8.12 -4.02
N SER A 166 -7.97 -8.61 -5.18
CA SER A 166 -8.51 -9.83 -5.81
C SER A 166 -8.30 -11.09 -4.98
N TYR A 167 -7.29 -11.11 -4.11
CA TYR A 167 -7.08 -12.20 -3.14
C TYR A 167 -8.18 -12.21 -2.07
N LEU A 168 -8.53 -11.05 -1.52
CA LEU A 168 -9.47 -10.95 -0.40
C LEU A 168 -10.94 -11.17 -0.82
N PHE A 169 -11.28 -10.94 -2.10
CA PHE A 169 -12.65 -11.12 -2.63
C PHE A 169 -12.93 -12.50 -3.24
N LYS A 170 -12.01 -13.47 -3.12
CA LYS A 170 -12.07 -14.78 -3.76
C LYS A 170 -13.09 -15.78 -3.14
N LYS A 171 -14.17 -15.31 -2.51
CA LYS A 171 -15.23 -16.22 -2.01
C LYS A 171 -15.92 -16.95 -3.14
#